data_AF-A0A6G0XME3-F1
#
_entry.id   AF-A0A6G0XME3-F1
#
_cell.length_a   1.000
_cell.length_b   1.000
_cell.length_c   1.000
_cell.angle_alpha   90.00
_cell.angle_beta   90.00
_cell.angle_gamma   90.00
#
_symmetry.space_group_name_H-M   'P 1'
#
loop_
_entity.id
_entity.type
_entity.pdbx_description
1 polymer ?
#
loop_
_entity_poly.entity_id
_entity_poly.type
_entity_poly.pdbx_seq_one_letter_code
_entity_poly.pdbx_strand_id
1 'polypeptide(L)'
;MTMMAIVLAALFISLASVCGVKWSPLWSADSNASKPAPREGSILQVVHDTAFIYGGLGNATYFRDTWKFDLRQREWTALPKQAHSPGYRFDHVAITHGSFIYVFGGTLANSSSSLNVGFLQTNDVWKLNTDTSAWSQVFSMSKESPRPRTEASAVVALDGMVVFGGVVLANTVPSDFNDVWHFNCTSETWTVVKPIESSVLPPSRFSHAATTVVGMLAAKFTGDSSGNVVNNMTTMVVFSGRRVVRNGWSILNDAWMLPLDGDNKSWTKLTMSSSFSRIFAGAVTIDTRVWLFGGFGFYSSSEREGLAFADTVATSTANLPQITLYYDYEPPEFDSAPNARFHHALAVWNGSLVVFGGKFFELLGDLWLRNTSDVSTTLNPFESNAFHTAVAVALAIFWIVTCLAYLFLFFLRLWFHPVRPSHSSQAHATAGPCQNPLAGGTASWFIAERDLSSVQARLGTLGSFQHKELPGACCSLCLEKARSSTNAARFASSVDFAGGDQLRELSCCHLYHPMCIDEWLAKNQVRHHIAKRINSQLDVSIVQTQHAGLS
;
A
#
# COMPACT_ATOMS: atom_id res chain seq x y z
N MET A 1 -43.29 -4.01 -27.12
CA MET A 1 -42.83 -5.09 -26.20
C MET A 1 -41.79 -6.04 -26.82
N THR A 2 -41.23 -5.75 -28.01
CA THR A 2 -40.27 -6.65 -28.70
C THR A 2 -38.83 -6.13 -28.73
N MET A 3 -38.55 -4.85 -28.44
CA MET A 3 -37.17 -4.34 -28.31
C MET A 3 -36.55 -4.57 -26.93
N MET A 4 -37.37 -4.76 -25.88
CA MET A 4 -36.87 -5.05 -24.52
C MET A 4 -36.39 -6.51 -24.37
N ALA A 5 -36.90 -7.42 -25.20
CA ALA A 5 -36.51 -8.83 -25.20
C ALA A 5 -35.15 -9.08 -25.90
N ILE A 6 -34.78 -8.26 -26.88
CA ILE A 6 -33.50 -8.38 -27.60
C ILE A 6 -32.34 -7.81 -26.75
N VAL A 7 -32.60 -6.74 -25.98
CA VAL A 7 -31.61 -6.20 -25.04
C VAL A 7 -31.38 -7.16 -23.85
N LEU A 8 -32.43 -7.83 -23.37
CA LEU A 8 -32.29 -8.87 -22.33
C LEU A 8 -31.62 -10.15 -22.84
N ALA A 9 -31.81 -10.55 -24.10
CA ALA A 9 -31.10 -11.69 -24.69
C ALA A 9 -29.60 -11.38 -24.95
N ALA A 10 -29.25 -10.14 -25.30
CA ALA A 10 -27.86 -9.70 -25.43
C ALA A 10 -27.15 -9.54 -24.06
N LEU A 11 -27.90 -9.31 -22.98
CA LEU A 11 -27.39 -9.26 -21.60
C LEU A 11 -27.25 -10.65 -20.94
N PHE A 12 -27.86 -11.70 -21.49
CA PHE A 12 -27.74 -13.07 -20.97
C PHE A 12 -26.85 -14.00 -21.82
N ILE A 13 -26.39 -13.59 -23.01
CA ILE A 13 -25.41 -14.33 -23.82
C ILE A 13 -23.96 -13.80 -23.61
N SER A 14 -23.71 -13.06 -22.52
CA SER A 14 -22.36 -12.70 -22.06
C SER A 14 -21.90 -13.52 -20.84
N LEU A 15 -22.73 -14.43 -20.32
CA LEU A 15 -22.43 -15.25 -19.15
C LEU A 15 -22.05 -16.68 -19.55
N ALA A 16 -20.97 -16.80 -20.32
CA ALA A 16 -20.09 -17.96 -20.36
C ALA A 16 -18.90 -17.65 -21.27
N SER A 17 -18.21 -16.52 -21.05
CA SER A 17 -16.76 -16.67 -21.09
C SER A 17 -16.47 -17.60 -19.93
N VAL A 18 -15.96 -18.80 -20.22
CA VAL A 18 -15.23 -19.56 -19.21
C VAL A 18 -13.97 -18.72 -18.93
N CYS A 19 -14.13 -17.61 -18.20
CA CYS A 19 -13.02 -16.92 -17.57
C CYS A 19 -12.50 -17.94 -16.57
N GLY A 20 -11.43 -18.63 -16.94
CA GLY A 20 -10.74 -19.52 -16.04
C GLY A 20 -10.45 -18.75 -14.75
N VAL A 21 -10.66 -19.41 -13.62
CA VAL A 21 -10.27 -18.89 -12.31
C VAL A 21 -8.78 -18.52 -12.37
N LYS A 22 -8.46 -17.23 -12.27
CA LYS A 22 -7.09 -16.74 -12.42
C LYS A 22 -6.25 -16.99 -11.18
N TRP A 23 -6.86 -16.79 -10.01
CA TRP A 23 -6.28 -17.04 -8.71
C TRP A 23 -6.98 -18.19 -8.01
N SER A 24 -6.21 -19.08 -7.39
CA SER A 24 -6.74 -20.15 -6.57
C SER A 24 -6.02 -20.20 -5.23
N PRO A 25 -6.74 -20.31 -4.09
CA PRO A 25 -6.11 -20.57 -2.81
C PRO A 25 -5.51 -21.99 -2.82
N LEU A 26 -4.25 -22.10 -2.43
CA LEU A 26 -3.57 -23.41 -2.34
C LEU A 26 -3.88 -24.13 -1.03
N TRP A 27 -4.35 -23.40 -0.02
CA TRP A 27 -4.64 -23.95 1.29
C TRP A 27 -5.87 -23.26 1.89
N SER A 28 -6.84 -24.05 2.39
CA SER A 28 -8.02 -23.54 3.10
C SER A 28 -7.83 -23.63 4.61
N ALA A 29 -8.33 -22.60 5.30
CA ALA A 29 -8.37 -22.49 6.76
C ALA A 29 -9.19 -23.59 7.45
N ASP A 30 -10.03 -24.31 6.71
CA ASP A 30 -10.90 -25.38 7.23
C ASP A 30 -10.15 -26.68 7.54
N SER A 31 -8.87 -26.77 7.18
CA SER A 31 -8.04 -27.91 7.56
C SER A 31 -7.52 -27.74 9.01
N ASN A 32 -7.75 -28.75 9.86
CA ASN A 32 -7.16 -28.83 11.21
C ASN A 32 -5.63 -29.03 11.20
N ALA A 33 -4.98 -28.89 10.04
CA ALA A 33 -3.55 -29.09 9.85
C ALA A 33 -2.74 -27.91 10.40
N SER A 34 -1.57 -28.20 10.98
CA SER A 34 -0.65 -27.17 11.46
C SER A 34 -0.11 -26.34 10.29
N LYS A 35 -0.07 -25.02 10.44
CA LYS A 35 0.38 -24.06 9.40
C LYS A 35 1.29 -22.98 9.98
N PRO A 36 2.10 -22.30 9.14
CA PRO A 36 2.82 -21.13 9.59
C PRO A 36 1.85 -20.03 10.06
N ALA A 37 2.20 -19.35 11.14
CA ALA A 37 1.49 -18.14 11.57
C ALA A 37 1.58 -17.04 10.49
N PRO A 38 0.55 -16.17 10.37
CA PRO A 38 0.59 -14.99 9.51
C PRO A 38 1.81 -14.11 9.75
N ARG A 39 2.46 -13.67 8.67
CA ARG A 39 3.75 -12.98 8.72
C ARG A 39 4.04 -12.15 7.47
N GLU A 40 4.85 -11.12 7.64
CA GLU A 40 5.48 -10.33 6.59
C GLU A 40 7.01 -10.44 6.67
N GLY A 41 7.73 -9.97 5.64
CA GLY A 41 9.20 -9.93 5.66
C GLY A 41 9.87 -11.30 5.75
N SER A 42 9.13 -12.37 5.43
CA SER A 42 9.65 -13.73 5.28
C SER A 42 10.09 -13.99 3.84
N ILE A 43 10.86 -15.05 3.62
CA ILE A 43 11.15 -15.55 2.26
C ILE A 43 10.19 -16.70 1.88
N LEU A 44 9.97 -16.85 0.58
CA LEU A 44 9.30 -17.99 -0.05
C LEU A 44 10.20 -18.47 -1.19
N GLN A 45 10.57 -19.74 -1.19
CA GLN A 45 11.41 -20.34 -2.23
C GLN A 45 10.86 -21.69 -2.63
N VAL A 46 10.80 -21.99 -3.93
CA VAL A 46 10.29 -23.26 -4.44
C VAL A 46 11.44 -24.09 -4.96
N VAL A 47 11.56 -25.32 -4.46
CA VAL A 47 12.50 -26.32 -4.96
C VAL A 47 11.69 -27.55 -5.35
N HIS A 48 11.70 -27.87 -6.64
CA HIS A 48 10.81 -28.86 -7.26
C HIS A 48 9.32 -28.55 -6.98
N ASP A 49 8.62 -29.44 -6.28
CA ASP A 49 7.21 -29.30 -5.91
C ASP A 49 7.01 -28.92 -4.43
N THR A 50 8.06 -28.41 -3.78
CA THR A 50 8.01 -28.00 -2.37
C THR A 50 8.32 -26.52 -2.22
N ALA A 51 7.37 -25.77 -1.66
CA ALA A 51 7.58 -24.39 -1.25
C ALA A 51 8.13 -24.33 0.19
N PHE A 52 9.17 -23.55 0.42
CA PHE A 52 9.80 -23.33 1.72
C PHE A 52 9.62 -21.89 2.17
N ILE A 53 9.29 -21.70 3.44
CA ILE A 53 9.18 -20.40 4.09
C ILE A 53 10.12 -20.36 5.28
N TYR A 54 10.82 -19.24 5.43
CA TYR A 54 11.70 -19.01 6.57
C TYR A 54 11.59 -17.59 7.11
N GLY A 55 11.57 -17.49 8.44
CA GLY A 55 11.63 -16.22 9.16
C GLY A 55 10.37 -15.37 8.98
N GLY A 56 10.58 -14.06 9.02
CA GLY A 56 9.55 -13.04 8.99
C GLY A 56 9.16 -12.54 10.38
N LEU A 57 8.23 -11.58 10.39
CA LEU A 57 7.68 -11.00 11.60
C LEU A 57 6.15 -11.06 11.56
N GLY A 58 5.58 -11.35 12.71
CA GLY A 58 4.15 -11.38 12.97
C GLY A 58 3.74 -10.31 13.97
N ASN A 59 2.56 -10.44 14.55
CA ASN A 59 2.10 -9.50 15.57
C ASN A 59 2.92 -9.72 16.85
N ALA A 60 3.76 -8.75 17.20
CA ALA A 60 4.68 -8.79 18.35
C ALA A 60 5.61 -10.03 18.40
N THR A 61 5.80 -10.72 17.28
CA THR A 61 6.53 -12.00 17.22
C THR A 61 7.52 -12.01 16.07
N TYR A 62 8.77 -12.44 16.33
CA TYR A 62 9.75 -12.72 15.28
C TYR A 62 9.89 -14.22 15.09
N PHE A 63 10.01 -14.63 13.82
CA PHE A 63 10.05 -16.04 13.46
C PHE A 63 11.47 -16.50 13.12
N ARG A 64 11.78 -17.74 13.51
CA ARG A 64 12.99 -18.49 13.13
C ARG A 64 12.68 -19.90 12.64
N ASP A 65 11.39 -20.19 12.50
CA ASP A 65 10.89 -21.48 12.06
C ASP A 65 11.07 -21.61 10.54
N THR A 66 11.16 -22.86 10.09
CA THR A 66 11.15 -23.19 8.66
C THR A 66 9.93 -24.06 8.42
N TRP A 67 9.13 -23.70 7.43
CA TRP A 67 7.99 -24.47 6.99
C TRP A 67 8.21 -24.91 5.57
N LYS A 68 7.71 -26.10 5.23
CA LYS A 68 7.57 -26.53 3.86
C LYS A 68 6.11 -26.83 3.54
N PHE A 69 5.73 -26.63 2.29
CA PHE A 69 4.43 -26.94 1.74
C PHE A 69 4.60 -27.78 0.50
N ASP A 70 3.98 -28.96 0.49
CA ASP A 70 3.89 -29.78 -0.71
C ASP A 70 2.85 -29.16 -1.65
N LEU A 71 3.28 -28.66 -2.80
CA LEU A 71 2.41 -27.94 -3.75
C LEU A 71 1.45 -28.87 -4.49
N ARG A 72 1.73 -30.19 -4.52
CA ARG A 72 0.84 -31.20 -5.12
C ARG A 72 -0.17 -31.72 -4.12
N GLN A 73 0.29 -32.08 -2.92
CA GLN A 73 -0.55 -32.64 -1.84
C GLN A 73 -1.30 -31.55 -1.07
N ARG A 74 -0.83 -30.31 -1.15
CA ARG A 74 -1.36 -29.14 -0.46
C ARG A 74 -1.30 -29.23 1.06
N GLU A 75 -0.19 -29.78 1.56
CA GLU A 75 0.03 -30.03 2.98
C GLU A 75 1.23 -29.24 3.53
N TRP A 76 1.01 -28.62 4.69
CA TRP A 76 2.07 -27.95 5.46
C TRP A 76 2.83 -28.96 6.33
N THR A 77 4.13 -28.76 6.43
CA THR A 77 4.99 -29.47 7.38
C THR A 77 5.93 -28.47 8.05
N ALA A 78 5.88 -28.38 9.38
CA ALA A 78 6.89 -27.67 10.15
C ALA A 78 8.18 -28.48 10.16
N LEU A 79 9.31 -27.87 9.80
CA LEU A 79 10.60 -28.52 9.99
C LEU A 79 11.00 -28.43 11.47
N PRO A 80 11.67 -29.47 12.01
CA PRO A 80 12.16 -29.45 13.37
C PRO A 80 13.03 -28.22 13.65
N LYS A 81 12.87 -27.63 14.84
CA LYS A 81 13.75 -26.54 15.28
C LYS A 81 15.18 -27.07 15.40
N GLN A 82 16.10 -26.45 14.67
CA GLN A 82 17.51 -26.82 14.70
C GLN A 82 18.26 -25.96 15.71
N ALA A 83 19.30 -26.54 16.34
CA ALA A 83 20.16 -25.81 17.25
C ALA A 83 20.98 -24.72 16.51
N HIS A 84 21.41 -25.03 15.29
CA HIS A 84 22.07 -24.09 14.39
C HIS A 84 21.06 -23.64 13.33
N SER A 85 20.64 -22.38 13.39
CA SER A 85 19.74 -21.80 12.42
C SER A 85 20.05 -20.32 12.20
N PRO A 86 19.53 -19.70 11.13
CA PRO A 86 19.73 -18.27 10.88
C PRO A 86 19.06 -17.33 11.88
N GLY A 87 18.52 -17.81 13.01
CA GLY A 87 17.95 -16.98 14.08
C GLY A 87 16.59 -16.33 13.77
N TYR A 88 16.10 -15.49 14.68
CA TYR A 88 14.84 -14.75 14.49
C TYR A 88 15.08 -13.62 13.49
N ARG A 89 14.69 -13.83 12.23
CA ARG A 89 15.15 -13.01 11.11
C ARG A 89 14.00 -12.56 10.22
N PHE A 90 14.05 -11.31 9.79
CA PHE A 90 13.13 -10.74 8.82
C PHE A 90 13.88 -9.81 7.86
N ASP A 91 13.22 -9.47 6.74
CA ASP A 91 13.71 -8.56 5.70
C ASP A 91 15.04 -8.99 5.06
N HIS A 92 15.31 -10.30 5.14
CA HIS A 92 16.39 -11.01 4.45
C HIS A 92 15.95 -11.37 3.04
N VAL A 93 16.95 -11.59 2.18
CA VAL A 93 16.74 -12.05 0.80
C VAL A 93 17.16 -13.50 0.66
N ALA A 94 16.59 -14.20 -0.31
CA ALA A 94 16.92 -15.58 -0.57
C ALA A 94 16.87 -15.92 -2.06
N ILE A 95 17.59 -16.97 -2.44
CA ILE A 95 17.53 -17.60 -3.76
C ILE A 95 17.58 -19.12 -3.63
N THR A 96 17.24 -19.82 -4.72
CA THR A 96 17.49 -21.26 -4.88
C THR A 96 18.68 -21.49 -5.81
N HIS A 97 19.52 -22.47 -5.47
CA HIS A 97 20.61 -22.95 -6.32
C HIS A 97 20.87 -24.44 -6.04
N GLY A 98 20.55 -25.30 -7.00
CA GLY A 98 20.53 -26.75 -6.80
C GLY A 98 19.53 -27.17 -5.71
N SER A 99 19.92 -28.10 -4.83
CA SER A 99 19.13 -28.51 -3.64
C SER A 99 19.30 -27.59 -2.43
N PHE A 100 19.69 -26.32 -2.64
CA PHE A 100 19.94 -25.38 -1.55
C PHE A 100 19.13 -24.11 -1.71
N ILE A 101 18.61 -23.63 -0.58
CA ILE A 101 18.09 -22.27 -0.43
C ILE A 101 19.15 -21.45 0.29
N TYR A 102 19.68 -20.42 -0.36
CA TYR A 102 20.62 -19.48 0.25
C TYR A 102 19.86 -18.28 0.80
N VAL A 103 20.22 -17.83 1.99
CA VAL A 103 19.66 -16.65 2.68
C VAL A 103 20.81 -15.69 2.97
N PHE A 104 20.59 -14.40 2.73
CA PHE A 104 21.56 -13.35 3.01
C PHE A 104 20.93 -12.16 3.74
N GLY A 105 21.67 -11.66 4.74
CA GLY A 105 21.41 -10.40 5.42
C GLY A 105 20.07 -10.37 6.18
N GLY A 106 19.42 -9.21 6.19
CA GLY A 106 18.23 -8.96 6.99
C GLY A 106 18.54 -8.59 8.43
N THR A 107 17.48 -8.49 9.24
CA THR A 107 17.53 -8.04 10.62
C THR A 107 17.29 -9.21 11.57
N LEU A 108 18.23 -9.40 12.50
CA LEU A 108 18.13 -10.36 13.60
C LEU A 108 17.50 -9.72 14.83
N ALA A 109 16.51 -10.40 15.40
CA ALA A 109 15.99 -10.17 16.73
C ALA A 109 16.65 -11.11 17.74
N ASN A 110 16.96 -10.62 18.94
CA ASN A 110 17.53 -11.42 20.03
C ASN A 110 16.54 -12.45 20.64
N SER A 111 15.24 -12.27 20.43
CA SER A 111 14.19 -13.12 20.98
C SER A 111 12.99 -13.19 20.05
N SER A 112 12.07 -14.12 20.31
CA SER A 112 10.81 -14.20 19.57
C SER A 112 9.82 -13.10 19.94
N SER A 113 9.92 -12.46 21.10
CA SER A 113 8.99 -11.42 21.56
C SER A 113 9.45 -10.05 21.07
N SER A 114 8.52 -9.15 20.72
CA SER A 114 8.86 -7.76 20.36
C SER A 114 9.22 -6.85 21.53
N LEU A 115 9.10 -7.31 22.78
CA LEU A 115 9.39 -6.51 23.97
C LEU A 115 10.91 -6.49 24.24
N ASN A 116 11.51 -5.28 24.27
CA ASN A 116 12.92 -5.03 24.61
C ASN A 116 13.93 -5.83 23.76
N VAL A 117 13.76 -5.77 22.45
CA VAL A 117 14.63 -6.48 21.48
C VAL A 117 15.76 -5.58 20.99
N GLY A 118 16.98 -6.07 21.11
CA GLY A 118 18.09 -5.56 20.33
C GLY A 118 18.02 -6.11 18.91
N PHE A 119 18.08 -5.22 17.92
CA PHE A 119 18.15 -5.59 16.51
C PHE A 119 19.59 -5.53 16.02
N LEU A 120 19.97 -6.53 15.22
CA LEU A 120 21.25 -6.55 14.53
C LEU A 120 21.01 -6.77 13.04
N GLN A 121 21.34 -5.78 12.22
CA GLN A 121 21.42 -5.99 10.78
C GLN A 121 22.66 -6.80 10.46
N THR A 122 22.52 -7.75 9.53
CA THR A 122 23.55 -8.75 9.24
C THR A 122 23.94 -8.73 7.76
N ASN A 123 25.09 -9.35 7.48
CA ASN A 123 25.57 -9.70 6.14
C ASN A 123 26.02 -11.17 6.09
N ASP A 124 25.55 -12.00 7.02
CA ASP A 124 25.85 -13.43 7.02
C ASP A 124 25.10 -14.14 5.88
N VAL A 125 25.66 -15.27 5.45
CA VAL A 125 25.04 -16.16 4.48
C VAL A 125 24.72 -17.48 5.17
N TRP A 126 23.51 -17.97 4.95
CA TRP A 126 23.06 -19.28 5.41
C TRP A 126 22.55 -20.08 4.23
N LYS A 127 22.65 -21.41 4.30
CA LYS A 127 22.03 -22.30 3.33
C LYS A 127 21.24 -23.40 4.02
N LEU A 128 20.05 -23.67 3.50
CA LEU A 128 19.23 -24.82 3.85
C LEU A 128 19.41 -25.88 2.77
N ASN A 129 19.90 -27.07 3.15
CA ASN A 129 19.82 -28.24 2.29
C ASN A 129 18.37 -28.74 2.28
N THR A 130 17.71 -28.73 1.13
CA THR A 130 16.29 -29.11 1.03
C THR A 130 16.06 -30.61 1.15
N ASP A 131 17.07 -31.42 0.82
CA ASP A 131 16.99 -32.88 0.88
C ASP A 131 17.11 -33.37 2.32
N THR A 132 18.03 -32.81 3.10
CA THR A 132 18.22 -33.15 4.51
C THR A 132 17.44 -32.26 5.47
N SER A 133 16.81 -31.20 4.97
CA SER A 133 16.13 -30.17 5.77
C SER A 133 17.03 -29.55 6.85
N ALA A 134 18.32 -29.37 6.56
CA ALA A 134 19.32 -28.91 7.53
C ALA A 134 19.92 -27.55 7.16
N TRP A 135 20.00 -26.64 8.14
CA TRP A 135 20.64 -25.34 8.01
C TRP A 135 22.14 -25.45 8.28
N SER A 136 22.92 -24.68 7.52
CA SER A 136 24.34 -24.46 7.78
C SER A 136 24.70 -23.01 7.47
N GLN A 137 25.59 -22.42 8.28
CA GLN A 137 26.14 -21.10 8.00
C GLN A 137 27.27 -21.23 6.99
N VAL A 138 27.32 -20.30 6.04
CA VAL A 138 28.37 -20.22 5.05
C VAL A 138 29.38 -19.15 5.46
N PHE A 139 30.63 -19.56 5.62
CA PHE A 139 31.74 -18.68 5.98
C PHE A 139 32.55 -18.35 4.74
N SER A 140 32.20 -17.26 4.09
CA SER A 140 32.88 -16.82 2.87
C SER A 140 34.33 -16.39 3.15
N MET A 141 35.27 -16.89 2.35
CA MET A 141 36.70 -16.55 2.43
C MET A 141 37.08 -15.33 1.58
N SER A 142 36.09 -14.60 1.07
CA SER A 142 36.32 -13.39 0.27
C SER A 142 36.99 -12.28 1.06
N LYS A 143 37.86 -11.51 0.39
CA LYS A 143 38.50 -10.32 0.98
C LYS A 143 37.50 -9.21 1.28
N GLU A 144 36.49 -9.08 0.43
CA GLU A 144 35.44 -8.08 0.54
C GLU A 144 34.06 -8.77 0.52
N SER A 145 33.10 -8.19 1.20
CA SER A 145 31.73 -8.67 1.28
C SER A 145 30.76 -7.49 1.39
N PRO A 146 29.49 -7.65 1.00
CA PRO A 146 28.51 -6.59 1.19
C PRO A 146 28.39 -6.21 2.67
N ARG A 147 28.24 -4.92 2.94
CA ARG A 147 27.90 -4.42 4.27
C ARG A 147 26.56 -5.00 4.77
N PRO A 148 26.36 -5.12 6.09
CA PRO A 148 25.07 -5.48 6.66
C PRO A 148 23.93 -4.64 6.12
N ARG A 149 22.84 -5.30 5.72
CA ARG A 149 21.71 -4.65 5.04
C ARG A 149 20.42 -5.43 5.19
N THR A 150 19.33 -4.70 5.11
CA THR A 150 17.95 -5.20 5.13
C THR A 150 17.19 -4.65 3.93
N GLU A 151 16.06 -5.26 3.56
CA GLU A 151 15.17 -4.76 2.49
C GLU A 151 15.89 -4.56 1.13
N ALA A 152 16.93 -5.34 0.87
CA ALA A 152 17.57 -5.46 -0.44
C ALA A 152 16.70 -6.32 -1.36
N SER A 153 17.09 -6.44 -2.63
CA SER A 153 16.63 -7.52 -3.49
C SER A 153 17.75 -8.50 -3.78
N ALA A 154 17.39 -9.76 -4.00
CA ALA A 154 18.29 -10.75 -4.57
C ALA A 154 17.63 -11.44 -5.75
N VAL A 155 18.44 -11.73 -6.76
CA VAL A 155 18.00 -12.45 -7.97
C VAL A 155 18.97 -13.58 -8.27
N VAL A 156 18.48 -14.65 -8.90
CA VAL A 156 19.31 -15.77 -9.35
C VAL A 156 20.00 -15.37 -10.64
N ALA A 157 21.32 -15.48 -10.72
CA ALA A 157 22.04 -15.28 -11.99
C ALA A 157 23.25 -16.20 -12.06
N LEU A 158 23.51 -16.75 -13.25
CA LEU A 158 24.66 -17.61 -13.54
C LEU A 158 24.73 -18.83 -12.61
N ASP A 159 25.59 -18.73 -11.59
CA ASP A 159 26.00 -19.75 -10.64
C ASP A 159 25.79 -19.30 -9.18
N GLY A 160 24.93 -18.30 -8.96
CA GLY A 160 24.57 -17.91 -7.61
C GLY A 160 23.61 -16.73 -7.49
N MET A 161 23.88 -15.90 -6.49
CA MET A 161 23.00 -14.84 -6.01
C MET A 161 23.57 -13.47 -6.35
N VAL A 162 22.77 -12.63 -6.99
CA VAL A 162 23.09 -11.20 -7.16
C VAL A 162 22.23 -10.38 -6.22
N VAL A 163 22.86 -9.59 -5.35
CA VAL A 163 22.22 -8.71 -4.38
C VAL A 163 22.36 -7.26 -4.84
N PHE A 164 21.27 -6.52 -4.80
CA PHE A 164 21.25 -5.09 -5.14
C PHE A 164 20.55 -4.26 -4.06
N GLY A 165 21.17 -3.12 -3.73
CA GLY A 165 20.61 -2.12 -2.83
C GLY A 165 20.44 -2.60 -1.39
N GLY A 166 19.35 -2.17 -0.75
CA GLY A 166 19.07 -2.37 0.67
C GLY A 166 19.45 -1.16 1.52
N VAL A 167 19.21 -1.25 2.82
CA VAL A 167 19.44 -0.17 3.77
C VAL A 167 20.12 -0.66 5.05
N VAL A 168 20.98 0.18 5.62
CA VAL A 168 21.47 0.05 6.99
C VAL A 168 20.83 1.15 7.84
N LEU A 169 20.11 0.76 8.88
CA LEU A 169 19.51 1.60 9.90
C LEU A 169 20.53 1.72 11.05
N ALA A 170 21.55 2.55 10.85
CA ALA A 170 22.52 2.84 11.89
C ALA A 170 21.88 3.68 13.02
N ASN A 171 22.48 3.69 14.22
CA ASN A 171 22.05 4.51 15.37
C ASN A 171 22.05 6.03 15.11
N THR A 172 22.45 6.48 13.92
CA THR A 172 22.47 7.88 13.50
C THR A 172 21.60 8.07 12.27
N VAL A 173 22.19 8.00 11.07
CA VAL A 173 21.56 8.31 9.79
C VAL A 173 21.43 7.01 8.99
N PRO A 174 20.22 6.62 8.57
CA PRO A 174 20.03 5.52 7.65
C PRO A 174 20.85 5.74 6.37
N SER A 175 21.47 4.68 5.86
CA SER A 175 22.18 4.70 4.59
C SER A 175 21.63 3.60 3.71
N ASP A 176 21.10 3.96 2.56
CA ASP A 176 20.71 3.05 1.50
C ASP A 176 21.86 2.85 0.50
N PHE A 177 21.78 1.76 -0.26
CA PHE A 177 22.83 1.35 -1.18
C PHE A 177 22.34 1.27 -2.63
N ASN A 178 23.27 1.43 -3.59
CA ASN A 178 23.09 1.09 -5.01
C ASN A 178 24.24 0.19 -5.53
N ASP A 179 24.98 -0.45 -4.62
CA ASP A 179 26.01 -1.42 -4.97
C ASP A 179 25.39 -2.74 -5.42
N VAL A 180 26.13 -3.49 -6.24
CA VAL A 180 25.75 -4.81 -6.74
C VAL A 180 26.81 -5.81 -6.30
N TRP A 181 26.37 -6.91 -5.72
CA TRP A 181 27.23 -7.99 -5.25
C TRP A 181 26.81 -9.30 -5.85
N HIS A 182 27.79 -10.12 -6.22
CA HIS A 182 27.57 -11.49 -6.68
C HIS A 182 28.19 -12.46 -5.69
N PHE A 183 27.36 -13.36 -5.16
CA PHE A 183 27.78 -14.51 -4.36
C PHE A 183 27.71 -15.77 -5.21
N ASN A 184 28.88 -16.33 -5.51
CA ASN A 184 28.98 -17.60 -6.21
C ASN A 184 28.59 -18.73 -5.25
N CYS A 185 27.53 -19.48 -5.56
CA CYS A 185 27.02 -20.54 -4.68
C CYS A 185 27.87 -21.82 -4.72
N THR A 186 28.76 -21.97 -5.72
CA THR A 186 29.65 -23.12 -5.85
C THR A 186 30.94 -22.89 -5.06
N SER A 187 31.58 -21.74 -5.21
CA SER A 187 32.79 -21.39 -4.46
C SER A 187 32.50 -20.74 -3.11
N GLU A 188 31.26 -20.35 -2.84
CA GLU A 188 30.81 -19.67 -1.63
C GLU A 188 31.56 -18.34 -1.36
N THR A 189 31.87 -17.63 -2.45
CA THR A 189 32.63 -16.38 -2.43
C THR A 189 31.85 -15.20 -2.96
N TRP A 190 31.95 -14.08 -2.27
CA TRP A 190 31.53 -12.77 -2.73
C TRP A 190 32.50 -12.15 -3.72
N THR A 191 31.94 -11.49 -4.72
CA THR A 191 32.61 -10.59 -5.66
C THR A 191 31.76 -9.34 -5.85
N VAL A 192 32.39 -8.17 -5.93
CA VAL A 192 31.67 -6.92 -6.20
C VAL A 192 31.45 -6.80 -7.71
N VAL A 193 30.23 -6.50 -8.14
CA VAL A 193 29.89 -6.31 -9.54
C VAL A 193 30.00 -4.82 -9.85
N LYS A 194 31.07 -4.43 -10.55
CA LYS A 194 31.31 -3.03 -10.92
C LYS A 194 30.79 -2.78 -12.34
N PRO A 195 29.79 -1.90 -12.52
CA PRO A 195 29.47 -1.39 -13.85
C PRO A 195 30.67 -0.61 -14.43
N ILE A 196 30.69 -0.48 -15.75
CA ILE A 196 31.67 0.37 -16.46
C ILE A 196 31.62 1.82 -15.93
N GLU A 197 32.74 2.52 -15.94
CA GLU A 197 32.85 3.87 -15.34
C GLU A 197 31.89 4.90 -15.97
N SER A 198 31.58 4.75 -17.25
CA SER A 198 30.63 5.61 -17.97
C SER A 198 29.15 5.27 -17.69
N SER A 199 28.86 4.20 -16.94
CA SER A 199 27.50 3.77 -16.64
C SER A 199 26.80 4.77 -15.73
N VAL A 200 25.63 5.23 -16.13
CA VAL A 200 24.74 5.98 -15.22
C VAL A 200 24.14 5.01 -14.22
N LEU A 201 24.38 5.23 -12.93
CA LEU A 201 23.90 4.33 -11.88
C LEU A 201 22.46 4.66 -11.47
N PRO A 202 21.64 3.66 -11.12
CA PRO A 202 20.38 3.90 -10.44
C PRO A 202 20.61 4.57 -9.07
N PRO A 203 19.63 5.36 -8.59
CA PRO A 203 19.60 5.81 -7.20
C PRO A 203 19.74 4.64 -6.22
N SER A 204 20.37 4.91 -5.07
CA SER A 204 20.30 4.05 -3.90
C SER A 204 18.86 3.73 -3.55
N ARG A 205 18.58 2.48 -3.19
CA ARG A 205 17.21 2.04 -2.95
C ARG A 205 17.08 0.78 -2.11
N PHE A 206 15.94 0.67 -1.45
CA PHE A 206 15.51 -0.46 -0.65
C PHE A 206 13.99 -0.65 -0.80
N SER A 207 13.47 -1.80 -0.34
CA SER A 207 12.05 -2.18 -0.50
C SER A 207 11.59 -2.23 -1.97
N HIS A 208 12.52 -2.41 -2.90
CA HIS A 208 12.27 -2.45 -4.34
C HIS A 208 11.99 -3.87 -4.81
N ALA A 209 11.33 -4.00 -5.96
CA ALA A 209 11.12 -5.30 -6.60
C ALA A 209 12.22 -5.55 -7.62
N ALA A 210 12.74 -6.77 -7.71
CA ALA A 210 13.69 -7.17 -8.74
C ALA A 210 13.49 -8.62 -9.15
N THR A 211 13.87 -8.92 -10.39
CA THR A 211 13.82 -10.29 -10.93
C THR A 211 14.87 -10.49 -12.01
N THR A 212 15.18 -11.74 -12.33
CA THR A 212 16.06 -12.11 -13.43
C THR A 212 15.26 -12.40 -14.68
N VAL A 213 15.63 -11.73 -15.76
CA VAL A 213 15.16 -12.00 -17.11
C VAL A 213 16.27 -12.71 -17.88
N VAL A 214 15.93 -13.81 -18.55
CA VAL A 214 16.83 -14.50 -19.49
C VAL A 214 16.20 -14.42 -20.87
N GLY A 215 16.93 -13.91 -21.85
CA GLY A 215 16.39 -13.80 -23.20
C GLY A 215 17.30 -13.07 -24.18
N MET A 216 16.69 -12.60 -25.26
CA MET A 216 17.37 -11.82 -26.29
C MET A 216 17.57 -10.38 -25.83
N LEU A 217 18.78 -9.85 -25.99
CA LEU A 217 19.10 -8.46 -25.73
C LEU A 217 19.98 -7.88 -26.84
N ALA A 218 19.70 -6.66 -27.30
CA ALA A 218 20.53 -6.02 -28.32
C ALA A 218 21.96 -5.81 -27.83
N ALA A 219 22.97 -6.13 -28.65
CA ALA A 219 24.41 -6.04 -28.32
C ALA A 219 24.79 -4.73 -27.61
N LYS A 220 24.24 -3.59 -28.05
CA LYS A 220 24.52 -2.27 -27.49
C LYS A 220 24.26 -2.15 -25.98
N PHE A 221 23.44 -3.04 -25.40
CA PHE A 221 23.17 -3.08 -23.96
C PHE A 221 24.00 -4.13 -23.22
N THR A 222 24.66 -5.04 -23.92
CA THR A 222 25.47 -6.13 -23.35
C THR A 222 26.97 -5.81 -23.30
N GLY A 223 27.37 -4.67 -23.89
CA GLY A 223 28.77 -4.32 -24.09
C GLY A 223 29.46 -5.09 -25.21
N ASP A 224 28.71 -5.91 -25.97
CA ASP A 224 29.16 -6.55 -27.20
C ASP A 224 29.26 -5.52 -28.34
N SER A 225 30.42 -5.47 -28.99
CA SER A 225 30.70 -4.60 -30.14
C SER A 225 30.24 -5.19 -31.48
N SER A 226 29.76 -6.45 -31.50
CA SER A 226 29.35 -7.16 -32.72
C SER A 226 28.11 -6.54 -33.40
N GLY A 227 27.33 -5.74 -32.67
CA GLY A 227 26.11 -5.11 -33.15
C GLY A 227 24.90 -6.06 -33.27
N ASN A 228 25.08 -7.35 -33.00
CA ASN A 228 24.04 -8.37 -33.14
C ASN A 228 23.20 -8.53 -31.87
N VAL A 229 22.05 -9.20 -31.96
CA VAL A 229 21.29 -9.58 -30.77
C VAL A 229 22.02 -10.70 -30.04
N VAL A 230 22.23 -10.55 -28.74
CA VAL A 230 22.79 -11.58 -27.86
C VAL A 230 21.65 -12.41 -27.31
N ASN A 231 21.72 -13.73 -27.50
CA ASN A 231 20.74 -14.68 -26.98
C ASN A 231 21.13 -15.14 -25.58
N ASN A 232 20.14 -15.58 -24.80
CA ASN A 232 20.30 -16.10 -23.44
C ASN A 232 21.04 -15.16 -22.48
N MET A 233 20.88 -13.85 -22.65
CA MET A 233 21.46 -12.87 -21.75
C MET A 233 20.70 -12.85 -20.42
N THR A 234 21.39 -13.14 -19.33
CA THR A 234 20.90 -12.99 -17.96
C THR A 234 20.95 -11.52 -17.57
N THR A 235 19.80 -10.96 -17.23
CA THR A 235 19.63 -9.54 -16.94
C THR A 235 18.82 -9.36 -15.67
N MET A 236 19.36 -8.65 -14.69
CA MET A 236 18.58 -8.20 -13.54
C MET A 236 17.72 -7.01 -13.95
N VAL A 237 16.43 -7.06 -13.65
CA VAL A 237 15.50 -5.94 -13.82
C VAL A 237 14.98 -5.50 -12.46
N VAL A 238 14.99 -4.20 -12.21
CA VAL A 238 14.66 -3.58 -10.93
C VAL A 238 13.54 -2.55 -11.14
N PHE A 239 12.54 -2.58 -10.28
CA PHE A 239 11.40 -1.67 -10.28
C PHE A 239 11.28 -0.93 -8.95
N SER A 240 11.08 0.39 -9.04
CA SER A 240 10.61 1.22 -7.93
C SER A 240 11.47 1.09 -6.65
N GLY A 241 10.83 1.01 -5.48
CA GLY A 241 11.45 1.07 -4.16
C GLY A 241 11.40 2.47 -3.55
N ARG A 242 12.20 2.66 -2.52
CA ARG A 242 12.40 3.95 -1.86
C ARG A 242 13.86 4.22 -1.59
N ARG A 243 14.19 5.50 -1.43
CA ARG A 243 15.55 5.97 -1.13
C ARG A 243 15.56 6.86 0.11
N VAL A 244 16.69 6.94 0.80
CA VAL A 244 16.85 7.86 1.94
C VAL A 244 17.02 9.29 1.43
N VAL A 245 16.37 10.24 2.11
CA VAL A 245 16.53 11.69 1.92
C VAL A 245 16.71 12.37 3.28
N ARG A 246 17.14 13.64 3.32
CA ARG A 246 17.57 14.34 4.55
C ARG A 246 16.58 14.22 5.74
N ASN A 247 15.26 14.20 5.48
CA ASN A 247 14.21 14.18 6.50
C ASN A 247 13.26 12.98 6.35
N GLY A 248 13.70 11.86 5.77
CA GLY A 248 12.84 10.69 5.59
C GLY A 248 13.29 9.79 4.44
N TRP A 249 12.34 9.31 3.67
CA TRP A 249 12.59 8.54 2.45
C TRP A 249 11.65 9.05 1.35
N SER A 250 11.89 8.67 0.10
CA SER A 250 11.00 9.01 -1.03
C SER A 250 10.81 7.80 -1.93
N ILE A 251 9.58 7.55 -2.39
CA ILE A 251 9.32 6.48 -3.37
C ILE A 251 9.93 6.83 -4.73
N LEU A 252 10.50 5.81 -5.36
CA LEU A 252 11.01 5.83 -6.72
C LEU A 252 9.96 5.28 -7.67
N ASN A 253 9.83 5.90 -8.84
CA ASN A 253 8.88 5.48 -9.88
C ASN A 253 9.58 5.02 -11.17
N ASP A 254 10.87 4.72 -11.07
CA ASP A 254 11.71 4.32 -12.18
C ASP A 254 11.93 2.80 -12.22
N ALA A 255 12.42 2.31 -13.35
CA ALA A 255 12.89 0.95 -13.51
C ALA A 255 14.21 0.93 -14.25
N TRP A 256 15.04 -0.08 -13.95
CA TRP A 256 16.40 -0.20 -14.46
C TRP A 256 16.71 -1.65 -14.79
N MET A 257 17.63 -1.87 -15.72
CA MET A 257 18.17 -3.19 -16.02
C MET A 257 19.69 -3.19 -15.97
N LEU A 258 20.25 -4.32 -15.55
CA LEU A 258 21.68 -4.61 -15.56
C LEU A 258 21.90 -6.00 -16.17
N PRO A 259 22.48 -6.09 -17.37
CA PRO A 259 22.98 -7.35 -17.88
C PRO A 259 24.07 -7.90 -16.95
N LEU A 260 23.98 -9.18 -16.61
CA LEU A 260 24.85 -9.84 -15.64
C LEU A 260 25.91 -10.74 -16.29
N ASP A 261 25.72 -11.09 -17.56
CA ASP A 261 26.72 -11.81 -18.33
C ASP A 261 27.72 -10.84 -18.98
N GLY A 262 28.85 -11.36 -19.47
CA GLY A 262 29.90 -10.58 -20.14
C GLY A 262 30.69 -9.64 -19.22
N ASP A 263 31.73 -9.00 -19.74
CA ASP A 263 32.65 -8.20 -18.92
C ASP A 263 32.17 -6.75 -18.74
N ASN A 264 31.47 -6.20 -19.74
CA ASN A 264 31.10 -4.79 -19.80
C ASN A 264 29.68 -4.55 -19.31
N LYS A 265 29.49 -4.63 -18.00
CA LYS A 265 28.19 -4.42 -17.36
C LYS A 265 27.84 -2.93 -17.31
N SER A 266 26.68 -2.55 -17.84
CA SER A 266 26.19 -1.17 -17.79
C SER A 266 24.72 -1.14 -17.41
N TRP A 267 24.38 -0.27 -16.47
CA TRP A 267 22.99 -0.01 -16.14
C TRP A 267 22.30 0.72 -17.29
N THR A 268 21.05 0.35 -17.55
CA THR A 268 20.18 1.02 -18.52
C THR A 268 18.85 1.34 -17.85
N LYS A 269 18.44 2.61 -17.88
CA LYS A 269 17.12 3.01 -17.40
C LYS A 269 16.05 2.52 -18.37
N LEU A 270 15.02 1.87 -17.85
CA LEU A 270 13.89 1.40 -18.65
C LEU A 270 12.92 2.54 -18.95
N THR A 271 12.30 2.49 -20.13
CA THR A 271 11.19 3.39 -20.49
C THR A 271 9.89 2.64 -20.27
N MET A 272 9.07 3.12 -19.33
CA MET A 272 7.80 2.50 -18.96
C MET A 272 6.60 3.25 -19.55
N SER A 273 5.57 2.52 -19.96
CA SER A 273 4.31 3.10 -20.47
C SER A 273 3.51 3.87 -19.42
N SER A 274 3.71 3.54 -18.15
CA SER A 274 3.02 4.14 -17.00
C SER A 274 3.93 4.14 -15.78
N SER A 275 3.62 4.97 -14.79
CA SER A 275 4.38 4.99 -13.54
C SER A 275 4.13 3.73 -12.69
N PHE A 276 5.18 3.23 -12.05
CA PHE A 276 5.10 2.15 -11.06
C PHE A 276 5.83 2.59 -9.79
N SER A 277 5.06 3.09 -8.82
CA SER A 277 5.56 3.76 -7.61
C SER A 277 5.17 2.97 -6.36
N ARG A 278 5.76 1.80 -6.15
CA ARG A 278 5.40 0.86 -5.09
C ARG A 278 6.61 0.31 -4.36
N ILE A 279 6.54 0.33 -3.03
CA ILE A 279 7.47 -0.40 -2.16
C ILE A 279 6.89 -1.76 -1.78
N PHE A 280 7.76 -2.71 -1.48
CA PHE A 280 7.38 -4.05 -1.02
C PHE A 280 6.42 -4.80 -1.96
N ALA A 281 6.51 -4.51 -3.26
CA ALA A 281 5.91 -5.32 -4.31
C ALA A 281 6.81 -6.53 -4.60
N GLY A 282 6.23 -7.66 -4.96
CA GLY A 282 6.99 -8.80 -5.48
C GLY A 282 7.18 -8.71 -6.99
N ALA A 283 8.32 -9.21 -7.49
CA ALA A 283 8.58 -9.39 -8.92
C ALA A 283 9.12 -10.80 -9.18
N VAL A 284 8.57 -11.48 -10.19
CA VAL A 284 9.09 -12.75 -10.69
C VAL A 284 9.05 -12.76 -12.21
N THR A 285 9.95 -13.50 -12.84
CA THR A 285 9.92 -13.72 -14.29
C THR A 285 9.40 -15.11 -14.56
N ILE A 286 8.42 -15.21 -15.45
CA ILE A 286 7.85 -16.45 -15.93
C ILE A 286 7.88 -16.37 -17.46
N ASP A 287 8.57 -17.31 -18.08
CA ASP A 287 8.85 -17.31 -19.52
C ASP A 287 9.45 -15.97 -19.99
N THR A 288 8.80 -15.29 -20.94
CA THR A 288 9.24 -14.00 -21.49
C THR A 288 8.53 -12.81 -20.86
N ARG A 289 8.07 -12.94 -19.61
CA ARG A 289 7.29 -11.89 -18.92
C ARG A 289 7.74 -11.70 -17.49
N VAL A 290 7.80 -10.44 -17.09
CA VAL A 290 7.90 -10.06 -15.67
C VAL A 290 6.50 -9.88 -15.12
N TRP A 291 6.24 -10.50 -13.98
CA TRP A 291 5.02 -10.41 -13.21
C TRP A 291 5.31 -9.72 -11.88
N LEU A 292 4.53 -8.70 -11.59
CA LEU A 292 4.55 -7.90 -10.37
C LEU A 292 3.23 -8.13 -9.63
N PHE A 293 3.27 -8.13 -8.31
CA PHE A 293 2.06 -8.27 -7.51
C PHE A 293 2.08 -7.35 -6.28
N GLY A 294 0.93 -6.73 -6.02
CA GLY A 294 0.66 -5.92 -4.84
C GLY A 294 1.64 -4.77 -4.63
N GLY A 295 2.05 -4.60 -3.37
CA GLY A 295 2.92 -3.51 -2.90
C GLY A 295 2.15 -2.39 -2.25
N PHE A 296 2.87 -1.36 -1.80
CA PHE A 296 2.32 -0.19 -1.12
C PHE A 296 2.80 1.10 -1.78
N GLY A 297 1.91 2.07 -1.98
CA GLY A 297 2.22 3.37 -2.55
C GLY A 297 1.51 4.51 -1.82
N PHE A 298 2.02 5.74 -1.96
CA PHE A 298 1.45 6.93 -1.30
C PHE A 298 0.82 7.86 -2.34
N TYR A 299 -0.28 8.53 -1.97
CA TYR A 299 -0.98 9.47 -2.86
C TYR A 299 -0.51 10.92 -2.71
N SER A 300 0.08 11.28 -1.57
CA SER A 300 0.44 12.66 -1.26
C SER A 300 1.89 12.78 -0.81
N SER A 301 2.46 13.96 -1.06
CA SER A 301 3.79 14.35 -0.59
C SER A 301 3.91 14.43 0.94
N SER A 302 2.79 14.33 1.67
CA SER A 302 2.80 14.24 3.14
C SER A 302 3.10 12.83 3.64
N GLU A 303 3.06 11.80 2.77
CA GLU A 303 3.37 10.40 3.08
C GLU A 303 2.52 9.81 4.21
N ARG A 304 1.37 10.41 4.53
CA ARG A 304 0.46 9.96 5.60
C ARG A 304 -0.66 9.05 5.10
N GLU A 305 -0.94 9.09 3.80
CA GLU A 305 -2.02 8.36 3.16
C GLU A 305 -1.46 7.51 2.02
N GLY A 306 -1.63 6.20 2.14
CA GLY A 306 -1.18 5.24 1.13
C GLY A 306 -2.14 4.08 0.96
N LEU A 307 -1.96 3.35 -0.14
CA LEU A 307 -2.78 2.22 -0.55
C LEU A 307 -1.90 0.97 -0.68
N ALA A 308 -2.40 -0.15 -0.18
CA ALA A 308 -1.91 -1.47 -0.57
C ALA A 308 -2.63 -1.93 -1.84
N PHE A 309 -1.88 -2.52 -2.76
CA PHE A 309 -2.42 -2.97 -4.04
C PHE A 309 -2.73 -4.48 -4.00
N ALA A 310 -3.77 -4.89 -4.73
CA ALA A 310 -4.17 -6.29 -4.95
C ALA A 310 -4.01 -6.73 -6.42
N ASP A 311 -3.61 -5.81 -7.29
CA ASP A 311 -3.50 -6.06 -8.72
C ASP A 311 -2.25 -6.87 -9.05
N THR A 312 -2.34 -7.58 -10.16
CA THR A 312 -1.21 -8.20 -10.83
C THR A 312 -0.81 -7.31 -12.00
N VAL A 313 0.47 -6.99 -12.14
CA VAL A 313 0.98 -6.20 -13.27
C VAL A 313 1.96 -7.05 -14.05
N ALA A 314 1.79 -7.14 -15.37
CA ALA A 314 2.64 -7.93 -16.23
C ALA A 314 3.31 -7.07 -17.31
N THR A 315 4.51 -7.44 -17.72
CA THR A 315 5.18 -6.81 -18.86
C THR A 315 6.01 -7.82 -19.65
N SER A 316 6.09 -7.60 -20.97
CA SER A 316 6.90 -8.43 -21.86
C SER A 316 8.37 -8.03 -21.80
N THR A 317 9.26 -9.01 -21.80
CA THR A 317 10.71 -8.79 -21.83
C THR A 317 11.28 -8.66 -23.25
N ALA A 318 10.47 -8.92 -24.28
CA ALA A 318 10.91 -8.95 -25.68
C ALA A 318 11.41 -7.60 -26.22
N ASN A 319 10.94 -6.49 -25.64
CA ASN A 319 11.20 -5.14 -26.15
C ASN A 319 12.14 -4.32 -25.25
N LEU A 320 12.88 -4.96 -24.35
CA LEU A 320 13.83 -4.27 -23.47
C LEU A 320 14.77 -3.33 -24.27
N PRO A 321 14.98 -2.07 -23.81
CA PRO A 321 14.63 -1.52 -22.49
C PRO A 321 13.26 -0.80 -22.44
N GLN A 322 12.43 -0.92 -23.48
CA GLN A 322 11.08 -0.36 -23.48
C GLN A 322 10.08 -1.40 -22.98
N ILE A 323 9.31 -1.05 -21.97
CA ILE A 323 8.33 -1.94 -21.35
C ILE A 323 6.96 -1.30 -21.26
N THR A 324 5.94 -2.11 -21.52
CA THR A 324 4.54 -1.74 -21.35
C THR A 324 3.97 -2.52 -20.17
N LEU A 325 3.43 -1.81 -19.19
CA LEU A 325 2.81 -2.40 -18.01
C LEU A 325 1.32 -2.66 -18.29
N TYR A 326 0.92 -3.91 -18.14
CA TYR A 326 -0.46 -4.34 -18.25
C TYR A 326 -1.00 -4.72 -16.87
N TYR A 327 -2.14 -4.15 -16.50
CA TYR A 327 -2.71 -4.27 -15.17
C TYR A 327 -3.88 -5.25 -15.20
N ASP A 328 -3.87 -6.20 -14.29
CA ASP A 328 -4.95 -7.16 -14.07
C ASP A 328 -5.53 -6.88 -12.68
N TYR A 329 -6.67 -6.21 -12.66
CA TYR A 329 -7.42 -5.92 -11.44
C TYR A 329 -8.59 -6.87 -11.35
N GLU A 330 -8.49 -7.84 -10.45
CA GLU A 330 -9.64 -8.65 -10.07
C GLU A 330 -10.24 -8.05 -8.80
N PRO A 331 -11.47 -7.51 -8.87
CA PRO A 331 -12.14 -7.07 -7.66
C PRO A 331 -12.30 -8.29 -6.75
N PRO A 332 -12.06 -8.17 -5.44
CA PRO A 332 -12.25 -9.26 -4.50
C PRO A 332 -13.75 -9.53 -4.32
N GLU A 333 -14.38 -10.15 -5.31
CA GLU A 333 -15.69 -10.77 -5.15
C GLU A 333 -15.45 -12.11 -4.45
N PHE A 334 -15.84 -12.21 -3.16
CA PHE A 334 -15.88 -13.45 -2.36
C PHE A 334 -14.72 -14.44 -2.62
N ASP A 335 -13.54 -14.22 -2.00
CA ASP A 335 -12.41 -15.16 -1.97
C ASP A 335 -11.90 -15.67 -3.33
N SER A 336 -12.17 -14.95 -4.42
CA SER A 336 -11.72 -15.30 -5.77
C SER A 336 -10.27 -14.89 -6.05
N ALA A 337 -9.71 -13.95 -5.29
CA ALA A 337 -8.35 -13.44 -5.47
C ALA A 337 -7.73 -12.99 -4.12
N PRO A 338 -6.39 -12.92 -4.04
CA PRO A 338 -5.73 -12.46 -2.83
C PRO A 338 -6.06 -10.99 -2.53
N ASN A 339 -6.33 -10.69 -1.24
CA ASN A 339 -6.51 -9.32 -0.77
C ASN A 339 -5.28 -8.44 -1.04
N ALA A 340 -5.53 -7.13 -1.10
CA ALA A 340 -4.51 -6.10 -1.15
C ALA A 340 -3.45 -6.30 -0.07
N ARG A 341 -2.17 -6.27 -0.47
CA ARG A 341 -1.06 -6.58 0.43
C ARG A 341 0.27 -6.05 -0.04
N PHE A 342 1.18 -5.90 0.91
CA PHE A 342 2.57 -5.59 0.67
C PHE A 342 3.45 -6.42 1.61
N HIS A 343 4.74 -6.47 1.28
CA HIS A 343 5.75 -7.19 2.09
C HIS A 343 5.47 -8.69 2.24
N HIS A 344 4.78 -9.22 1.23
CA HIS A 344 4.52 -10.63 1.00
C HIS A 344 5.73 -11.26 0.29
N ALA A 345 5.77 -12.58 0.26
CA ALA A 345 6.78 -13.33 -0.46
C ALA A 345 6.22 -13.89 -1.77
N LEU A 346 7.01 -13.81 -2.85
CA LEU A 346 6.68 -14.35 -4.17
C LEU A 346 7.64 -15.45 -4.58
N ALA A 347 7.13 -16.44 -5.30
CA ALA A 347 7.92 -17.46 -5.98
C ALA A 347 7.23 -17.92 -7.27
N VAL A 348 7.93 -18.76 -8.03
CA VAL A 348 7.41 -19.39 -9.25
C VAL A 348 7.32 -20.90 -9.03
N TRP A 349 6.21 -21.50 -9.45
CA TRP A 349 6.06 -22.95 -9.51
C TRP A 349 5.31 -23.33 -10.78
N ASN A 350 5.91 -24.21 -11.59
CA ASN A 350 5.32 -24.76 -12.82
C ASN A 350 4.68 -23.69 -13.73
N GLY A 351 5.42 -22.62 -14.02
CA GLY A 351 4.93 -21.53 -14.87
C GLY A 351 3.74 -20.77 -14.28
N SER A 352 3.59 -20.77 -12.95
CA SER A 352 2.57 -20.03 -12.21
C SER A 352 3.21 -19.25 -11.06
N LEU A 353 2.56 -18.17 -10.65
CA LEU A 353 3.05 -17.30 -9.56
C LEU A 353 2.45 -17.76 -8.24
N VAL A 354 3.29 -17.90 -7.21
CA VAL A 354 2.90 -18.28 -5.85
C VAL A 354 3.11 -17.09 -4.91
N VAL A 355 2.09 -16.74 -4.12
CA VAL A 355 2.15 -15.65 -3.12
C VAL A 355 1.91 -16.20 -1.73
N PHE A 356 2.75 -15.80 -0.78
CA PHE A 356 2.54 -16.10 0.64
C PHE A 356 2.58 -14.83 1.51
N GLY A 357 1.61 -14.73 2.42
CA GLY A 357 1.65 -13.80 3.54
C GLY A 357 1.62 -12.32 3.14
N GLY A 358 2.36 -11.51 3.90
CA GLY A 358 2.38 -10.05 3.81
C GLY A 358 1.42 -9.39 4.80
N LYS A 359 1.20 -8.09 4.64
CA LYS A 359 0.20 -7.36 5.44
C LYS A 359 -0.58 -6.33 4.64
N PHE A 360 -1.70 -5.92 5.23
CA PHE A 360 -2.32 -4.63 4.96
C PHE A 360 -2.93 -4.05 6.24
N PHE A 361 -4.21 -4.36 6.53
CA PHE A 361 -4.83 -4.08 7.84
C PHE A 361 -4.48 -5.13 8.89
N GLU A 362 -4.33 -6.37 8.43
CA GLU A 362 -3.92 -7.51 9.24
C GLU A 362 -2.74 -8.20 8.56
N LEU A 363 -2.01 -8.99 9.35
CA LEU A 363 -1.01 -9.91 8.81
C LEU A 363 -1.72 -11.07 8.13
N LEU A 364 -1.20 -11.45 6.98
CA LEU A 364 -1.74 -12.52 6.16
C LEU A 364 -0.84 -13.76 6.27
N GLY A 365 -1.46 -14.93 6.21
CA GLY A 365 -0.78 -16.24 6.25
C GLY A 365 -1.40 -17.21 5.25
N ASP A 366 -2.08 -16.67 4.26
CA ASP A 366 -2.67 -17.37 3.13
C ASP A 366 -1.62 -17.64 2.04
N LEU A 367 -1.90 -18.66 1.22
CA LEU A 367 -1.05 -19.10 0.12
C LEU A 367 -1.88 -19.17 -1.15
N TRP A 368 -1.47 -18.44 -2.19
CA TRP A 368 -2.22 -18.30 -3.43
C TRP A 368 -1.39 -18.70 -4.64
N LEU A 369 -2.08 -19.23 -5.66
CA LEU A 369 -1.51 -19.55 -6.96
C LEU A 369 -2.22 -18.72 -8.05
N ARG A 370 -1.46 -18.07 -8.91
CA ARG A 370 -1.95 -17.37 -10.12
C ARG A 370 -1.58 -18.15 -11.37
N ASN A 371 -2.58 -18.47 -12.18
CA ASN A 371 -2.38 -19.08 -13.50
C ASN A 371 -1.93 -18.05 -14.54
N THR A 372 -0.63 -17.94 -14.81
CA THR A 372 -0.08 -16.92 -15.71
C THR A 372 -0.24 -17.18 -17.21
N SER A 373 -1.03 -18.18 -17.62
CA SER A 373 -1.43 -18.35 -19.03
C SER A 373 -2.35 -17.23 -19.52
N ASP A 374 -3.15 -16.67 -18.62
CA ASP A 374 -4.06 -15.56 -18.91
C ASP A 374 -3.36 -14.22 -18.62
N VAL A 375 -3.07 -13.48 -19.69
CA VAL A 375 -2.32 -12.23 -19.65
C VAL A 375 -3.27 -11.08 -19.97
N SER A 376 -3.44 -10.17 -19.01
CA SER A 376 -4.18 -8.92 -19.22
C SER A 376 -3.53 -8.06 -20.31
N THR A 377 -4.37 -7.42 -21.11
CA THR A 377 -3.96 -6.38 -22.08
C THR A 377 -4.37 -4.98 -21.63
N THR A 378 -4.90 -4.84 -20.42
CA THR A 378 -5.42 -3.56 -19.90
C THR A 378 -4.27 -2.66 -19.49
N LEU A 379 -4.23 -1.44 -20.04
CA LEU A 379 -3.27 -0.41 -19.62
C LEU A 379 -3.70 0.23 -18.29
N ASN A 380 -2.81 1.02 -17.66
CA ASN A 380 -3.09 1.65 -16.37
C ASN A 380 -4.44 2.41 -16.39
N PRO A 381 -5.47 1.93 -15.67
CA PRO A 381 -6.80 2.51 -15.73
C PRO A 381 -6.84 3.92 -15.13
N PHE A 382 -5.93 4.22 -14.20
CA PHE A 382 -5.86 5.49 -13.46
C PHE A 382 -5.06 6.58 -14.17
N GLU A 383 -4.27 6.24 -15.18
CA GLU A 383 -3.57 7.22 -16.03
C GLU A 383 -4.35 7.54 -17.32
N SER A 384 -5.52 6.91 -17.53
CA SER A 384 -6.33 7.22 -18.70
C SER A 384 -6.93 8.62 -18.60
N ASN A 385 -6.47 9.52 -19.49
CA ASN A 385 -7.07 10.86 -19.67
C ASN A 385 -8.59 10.79 -19.89
N ALA A 386 -9.12 9.66 -20.35
CA ALA A 386 -10.53 9.44 -20.59
C ALA A 386 -11.40 9.55 -19.32
N PHE A 387 -10.94 9.04 -18.17
CA PHE A 387 -11.70 9.14 -16.92
C PHE A 387 -11.79 10.60 -16.43
N HIS A 388 -10.66 11.30 -16.41
CA HIS A 388 -10.61 12.73 -16.07
C HIS A 388 -11.42 13.59 -17.06
N THR A 389 -11.37 13.27 -18.35
CA THR A 389 -12.16 13.99 -19.37
C THR A 389 -13.66 13.74 -19.20
N ALA A 390 -14.08 12.50 -18.95
CA ALA A 390 -15.49 12.16 -18.73
C ALA A 390 -16.05 12.84 -17.47
N VAL A 391 -15.29 12.83 -16.36
CA VAL A 391 -15.67 13.53 -15.12
C VAL A 391 -15.71 15.04 -15.34
N ALA A 392 -14.73 15.63 -16.03
CA ALA A 392 -14.71 17.06 -16.34
C ALA A 392 -15.90 17.47 -17.23
N VAL A 393 -16.25 16.66 -18.23
CA VAL A 393 -17.43 16.87 -19.08
C VAL A 393 -18.72 16.76 -18.27
N ALA A 394 -18.84 15.78 -17.38
CA ALA A 394 -20.02 15.64 -16.52
C ALA A 394 -20.19 16.83 -15.56
N LEU A 395 -19.10 17.32 -14.96
CA LEU A 395 -19.11 18.50 -14.12
C LEU A 395 -19.46 19.78 -14.90
N ALA A 396 -18.95 19.91 -16.13
CA ALA A 396 -19.29 21.03 -17.02
C ALA A 396 -20.78 21.01 -17.40
N ILE A 397 -21.33 19.84 -17.74
CA ILE A 397 -22.77 19.68 -18.03
C ILE A 397 -23.60 20.06 -16.80
N PHE A 398 -23.24 19.56 -15.61
CA PHE A 398 -23.94 19.89 -14.37
C PHE A 398 -23.94 21.41 -14.11
N TRP A 399 -22.80 22.07 -14.32
CA TRP A 399 -22.67 23.51 -14.13
C TRP A 399 -23.54 24.30 -15.12
N ILE A 400 -23.54 23.93 -16.40
CA ILE A 400 -24.38 24.54 -17.44
C ILE A 400 -25.86 24.41 -17.09
N VAL A 401 -26.32 23.21 -16.73
CA VAL A 401 -27.72 22.96 -16.35
C VAL A 401 -28.12 23.81 -15.14
N THR A 402 -27.24 23.91 -14.15
CA THR A 402 -27.46 24.73 -12.95
C THR A 402 -27.57 26.22 -13.31
N CYS A 403 -26.68 26.75 -14.14
CA CYS A 403 -26.75 28.13 -14.61
C CYS A 403 -28.03 28.42 -15.41
N LEU A 404 -28.45 27.50 -16.29
CA LEU A 404 -29.70 27.63 -17.05
C LEU A 404 -30.92 27.62 -16.12
N ALA A 405 -30.92 26.78 -15.08
CA ALA A 405 -31.98 26.76 -14.08
C ALA A 405 -32.05 28.09 -13.30
N TYR A 406 -30.92 28.64 -12.87
CA TYR A 406 -30.89 29.95 -12.21
C TYR A 406 -31.35 31.09 -13.12
N LEU A 407 -30.94 31.09 -14.40
CA LEU A 407 -31.41 32.07 -15.38
C LEU A 407 -32.92 31.94 -15.59
N PHE A 408 -33.44 30.73 -15.72
CA PHE A 408 -34.88 30.48 -15.84
C PHE A 408 -35.66 30.98 -14.61
N LEU A 409 -35.18 30.68 -13.40
CA LEU A 409 -35.79 31.19 -12.16
C LEU A 409 -35.72 32.73 -12.07
N PHE A 410 -34.62 33.33 -12.54
CA PHE A 410 -34.49 34.78 -12.62
C PHE A 410 -35.49 35.39 -13.61
N PHE A 411 -35.66 34.80 -14.79
CA PHE A 411 -36.66 35.24 -15.77
C PHE A 411 -38.09 35.07 -15.25
N LEU A 412 -38.41 33.95 -14.58
CA LEU A 412 -39.70 33.76 -13.92
C LEU A 412 -39.96 34.87 -12.88
N ARG A 413 -38.94 35.23 -12.10
CA ARG A 413 -39.06 36.31 -11.10
C ARG A 413 -39.27 37.69 -11.73
N LEU A 414 -38.72 37.95 -12.90
CA LEU A 414 -38.95 39.19 -13.66
C LEU A 414 -40.33 39.23 -14.32
N TRP A 415 -40.87 38.08 -14.74
CA TRP A 415 -42.17 37.99 -15.38
C TRP A 415 -43.34 38.03 -14.38
N PHE A 416 -43.14 37.43 -13.20
CA PHE A 416 -44.11 37.48 -12.11
C PHE A 416 -43.76 38.59 -11.10
N HIS A 417 -43.87 39.85 -11.52
CA HIS A 417 -43.97 40.94 -10.56
C HIS A 417 -45.29 40.82 -9.79
N PRO A 418 -45.30 40.86 -8.44
CA PRO A 418 -46.54 40.87 -7.68
C PRO A 418 -47.30 42.18 -7.97
N VAL A 419 -48.48 42.03 -8.57
CA VAL A 419 -49.46 43.11 -8.76
C VAL A 419 -49.81 43.68 -7.37
N ARG A 420 -49.46 44.94 -7.11
CA ARG A 420 -49.94 45.65 -5.92
C ARG A 420 -51.46 45.91 -6.07
N PRO A 421 -52.30 45.54 -5.11
CA PRO A 421 -53.73 45.86 -5.18
C PRO A 421 -53.95 47.35 -4.88
N SER A 422 -54.71 48.01 -5.76
CA SER A 422 -55.16 49.41 -5.64
C SER A 422 -56.48 49.51 -4.85
N HIS A 423 -56.55 50.47 -3.93
CA HIS A 423 -57.72 50.80 -3.10
C HIS A 423 -58.85 51.55 -3.86
N SER A 424 -60.12 51.28 -3.49
CA SER A 424 -61.26 52.21 -3.27
C SER A 424 -62.58 51.41 -3.36
N SER A 425 -63.68 51.59 -2.59
CA SER A 425 -64.23 52.72 -1.82
C SER A 425 -65.48 52.31 -0.98
N GLN A 426 -65.78 53.11 0.07
CA GLN A 426 -67.10 53.42 0.71
C GLN A 426 -67.75 52.36 1.66
N ALA A 427 -68.41 52.69 2.80
CA ALA A 427 -68.75 53.95 3.49
C ALA A 427 -69.28 53.67 4.94
N HIS A 428 -69.43 54.76 5.71
CA HIS A 428 -70.33 55.03 6.87
C HIS A 428 -69.82 54.99 8.34
N ALA A 429 -69.71 56.22 8.87
CA ALA A 429 -70.37 56.81 10.05
C ALA A 429 -69.89 56.56 11.51
N THR A 430 -69.23 57.63 12.03
CA THR A 430 -69.46 58.36 13.32
C THR A 430 -69.10 57.80 14.71
N ALA A 431 -68.14 58.53 15.34
CA ALA A 431 -68.13 59.14 16.69
C ALA A 431 -67.35 58.48 17.87
N GLY A 432 -66.37 59.24 18.42
CA GLY A 432 -65.88 59.15 19.81
C GLY A 432 -64.34 59.31 19.99
N PRO A 433 -63.79 60.18 20.88
CA PRO A 433 -62.46 60.80 20.71
C PRO A 433 -61.37 60.42 21.74
N CYS A 434 -60.08 60.64 21.40
CA CYS A 434 -59.03 61.38 22.15
C CYS A 434 -57.57 60.84 22.07
N GLN A 435 -56.66 61.80 21.72
CA GLN A 435 -55.23 61.96 22.08
C GLN A 435 -54.06 61.35 21.25
N ASN A 436 -53.73 62.10 20.19
CA ASN A 436 -52.45 62.58 19.58
C ASN A 436 -51.15 62.73 20.47
N PRO A 437 -49.95 63.08 19.90
CA PRO A 437 -49.33 62.73 18.59
C PRO A 437 -47.75 62.77 18.48
N LEU A 438 -47.24 62.62 17.25
CA LEU A 438 -45.98 63.12 16.60
C LEU A 438 -44.65 62.34 16.82
N ALA A 439 -44.12 61.64 15.80
CA ALA A 439 -43.23 62.09 14.69
C ALA A 439 -41.72 61.99 15.06
N GLY A 440 -40.79 61.49 14.25
CA GLY A 440 -40.77 60.97 12.87
C GLY A 440 -39.34 60.61 12.41
N GLY A 441 -39.23 59.93 11.26
CA GLY A 441 -38.11 59.98 10.28
C GLY A 441 -36.82 59.17 10.57
N THR A 442 -36.42 58.14 9.79
CA THR A 442 -35.98 58.02 8.36
C THR A 442 -34.70 58.78 7.97
N ALA A 443 -33.64 58.03 7.59
CA ALA A 443 -32.70 58.21 6.44
C ALA A 443 -31.47 57.28 6.68
N SER A 444 -31.16 56.27 5.84
CA SER A 444 -30.47 56.33 4.53
C SER A 444 -29.02 56.85 4.62
N TRP A 445 -28.03 56.10 4.10
CA TRP A 445 -27.13 56.45 2.97
C TRP A 445 -25.86 55.55 2.92
N PHE A 446 -25.74 54.81 1.81
CA PHE A 446 -24.58 54.55 0.92
C PHE A 446 -23.11 54.34 1.41
N ILE A 447 -22.55 53.23 0.92
CA ILE A 447 -21.22 52.98 0.28
C ILE A 447 -19.93 53.52 0.92
N ALA A 448 -18.94 52.63 1.16
CA ALA A 448 -17.61 52.66 0.52
C ALA A 448 -16.66 51.55 1.00
N GLU A 449 -15.94 50.98 0.03
CA GLU A 449 -14.73 50.16 0.22
C GLU A 449 -13.62 50.93 0.95
N ARG A 450 -12.82 50.22 1.76
CA ARG A 450 -11.37 50.41 1.78
C ARG A 450 -10.61 49.24 2.41
N ASP A 451 -9.63 48.83 1.63
CA ASP A 451 -8.43 48.03 1.90
C ASP A 451 -7.69 48.44 3.17
N LEU A 452 -7.01 47.50 3.84
CA LEU A 452 -5.87 47.77 4.72
C LEU A 452 -5.13 46.47 5.11
N SER A 453 -4.05 46.24 4.39
CA SER A 453 -2.86 45.55 4.84
C SER A 453 -2.26 46.24 6.07
N SER A 454 -2.28 45.57 7.22
CA SER A 454 -1.28 45.69 8.29
C SER A 454 -1.68 44.78 9.45
N VAL A 455 -0.79 43.88 9.84
CA VAL A 455 -0.35 43.58 11.22
C VAL A 455 0.51 42.32 11.14
N GLN A 456 1.81 42.57 11.03
CA GLN A 456 2.85 41.59 11.33
C GLN A 456 3.66 42.22 12.46
N ALA A 457 3.56 41.69 13.69
CA ALA A 457 4.66 41.61 14.66
C ALA A 457 4.20 41.03 16.02
N ARG A 458 5.10 40.18 16.57
CA ARG A 458 5.27 39.73 17.98
C ARG A 458 4.42 38.55 18.46
N LEU A 459 5.07 37.37 18.51
CA LEU A 459 5.62 36.81 19.76
C LEU A 459 6.56 35.64 19.42
N GLY A 460 7.78 35.72 19.95
CA GLY A 460 8.78 34.67 19.85
C GLY A 460 8.79 33.76 21.09
N THR A 461 9.39 32.59 20.89
CA THR A 461 9.97 31.63 21.87
C THR A 461 9.07 31.06 22.96
N LEU A 462 8.74 29.77 22.84
CA LEU A 462 8.70 28.81 23.96
C LEU A 462 8.75 27.35 23.45
N GLY A 463 9.81 26.64 23.89
CA GLY A 463 9.86 25.24 24.30
C GLY A 463 9.21 24.14 23.46
N SER A 464 10.04 23.18 23.04
CA SER A 464 9.64 21.85 22.58
C SER A 464 8.80 21.09 23.62
N PHE A 465 7.64 20.57 23.22
CA PHE A 465 7.00 19.42 23.84
C PHE A 465 6.55 18.43 22.77
N GLN A 466 7.03 17.20 22.86
CA GLN A 466 6.61 16.07 22.04
C GLN A 466 5.18 15.68 22.40
N HIS A 467 4.26 15.68 21.43
CA HIS A 467 2.99 14.98 21.54
C HIS A 467 2.99 13.74 20.65
N LYS A 468 2.71 12.59 21.28
CA LYS A 468 2.29 11.35 20.62
C LYS A 468 0.95 11.61 19.93
N GLU A 469 0.90 11.50 18.61
CA GLU A 469 -0.37 11.47 17.86
C GLU A 469 -0.75 10.01 17.55
N LEU A 470 -1.96 9.63 17.96
CA LEU A 470 -2.67 8.40 17.60
C LEU A 470 -3.69 8.69 16.48
N PRO A 471 -4.04 7.69 15.65
CA PRO A 471 -4.68 7.88 14.36
C PRO A 471 -6.18 8.23 14.45
N GLY A 472 -6.58 9.24 13.69
CA GLY A 472 -7.98 9.65 13.52
C GLY A 472 -8.75 8.69 12.63
N ALA A 473 -9.79 8.08 13.17
CA ALA A 473 -10.85 7.41 12.43
C ALA A 473 -12.15 8.21 12.60
N CYS A 474 -12.49 9.06 11.63
CA CYS A 474 -13.84 9.60 11.52
C CYS A 474 -14.64 8.72 10.54
N CYS A 475 -15.71 8.11 11.05
CA CYS A 475 -16.66 7.29 10.33
C CYS A 475 -17.54 8.13 9.38
N SER A 476 -17.88 7.58 8.21
CA SER A 476 -18.56 8.23 7.08
C SER A 476 -19.98 8.74 7.34
N LEU A 477 -20.55 8.55 8.53
CA LEU A 477 -21.86 9.10 8.94
C LEU A 477 -21.78 10.51 9.57
N CYS A 478 -20.60 11.00 9.95
CA CYS A 478 -20.43 12.37 10.47
C CYS A 478 -20.30 13.43 9.35
N LEU A 479 -19.99 13.02 8.13
CA LEU A 479 -19.80 13.92 6.97
C LEU A 479 -21.12 14.43 6.37
N GLU A 480 -22.25 13.77 6.62
CA GLU A 480 -23.55 14.18 6.06
C GLU A 480 -24.26 15.29 6.84
N LYS A 481 -23.92 15.51 8.13
CA LYS A 481 -24.45 16.65 8.91
C LYS A 481 -23.59 17.92 8.84
N ALA A 482 -22.38 17.85 8.31
CA ALA A 482 -21.48 18.99 8.16
C ALA A 482 -21.70 19.81 6.86
N ARG A 483 -22.59 19.38 5.96
CA ARG A 483 -22.87 20.05 4.68
C ARG A 483 -23.93 21.16 4.75
N SER A 484 -24.46 21.51 5.92
CA SER A 484 -25.49 22.56 6.05
C SER A 484 -25.06 23.83 6.79
N SER A 485 -23.77 24.09 7.02
CA SER A 485 -23.31 25.35 7.60
C SER A 485 -22.26 26.04 6.72
N THR A 486 -22.67 27.15 6.10
CA THR A 486 -21.78 28.09 5.42
C THR A 486 -20.91 28.80 6.45
N ASN A 487 -19.67 28.35 6.61
CA ASN A 487 -18.49 29.18 6.88
C ASN A 487 -17.25 28.29 6.96
N ALA A 488 -16.43 28.36 5.92
CA ALA A 488 -15.13 27.72 5.87
C ALA A 488 -14.12 28.57 6.67
N ALA A 489 -13.75 28.10 7.87
CA ALA A 489 -12.44 28.30 8.48
C ALA A 489 -12.37 27.61 9.86
N ARG A 490 -11.34 26.77 10.04
CA ARG A 490 -10.88 26.13 11.28
C ARG A 490 -11.68 24.92 11.78
N PHE A 491 -10.93 24.00 12.40
CA PHE A 491 -11.30 22.90 13.31
C PHE A 491 -11.10 21.47 12.77
N ALA A 492 -9.88 20.98 12.99
CA ALA A 492 -9.65 19.67 13.57
C ALA A 492 -9.20 19.88 15.02
N SER A 493 -10.06 19.58 15.99
CA SER A 493 -9.71 19.27 17.38
C SER A 493 -10.95 18.75 18.11
N SER A 494 -10.76 17.75 18.97
CA SER A 494 -11.64 17.28 20.06
C SER A 494 -13.16 17.32 19.85
N VAL A 495 -13.80 16.15 19.93
CA VAL A 495 -15.20 16.13 20.41
C VAL A 495 -15.11 16.56 21.87
N ASP A 496 -15.44 17.81 22.16
CA ASP A 496 -15.49 18.33 23.52
C ASP A 496 -16.67 17.67 24.25
N PHE A 497 -16.39 16.83 25.25
CA PHE A 497 -17.41 16.32 26.16
C PHE A 497 -17.86 17.44 27.10
N ALA A 498 -19.16 17.63 27.25
CA ALA A 498 -19.68 18.60 28.20
C ALA A 498 -19.64 18.03 29.62
N GLY A 499 -19.40 18.89 30.61
CA GLY A 499 -19.52 18.49 32.02
C GLY A 499 -20.93 17.99 32.33
N GLY A 500 -21.05 16.70 32.72
CA GLY A 500 -22.32 16.03 32.98
C GLY A 500 -22.70 14.95 31.97
N ASP A 501 -21.94 14.79 30.87
CA ASP A 501 -22.17 13.70 29.92
C ASP A 501 -21.89 12.33 30.57
N GLN A 502 -22.83 11.40 30.43
CA GLN A 502 -22.58 10.00 30.74
C GLN A 502 -21.70 9.41 29.64
N LEU A 503 -20.52 8.92 30.00
CA LEU A 503 -19.56 8.31 29.09
C LEU A 503 -19.30 6.86 29.48
N ARG A 504 -19.09 6.01 28.49
CA ARG A 504 -18.68 4.61 28.64
C ARG A 504 -17.21 4.49 28.25
N GLU A 505 -16.40 4.00 29.18
CA GLU A 505 -15.01 3.63 28.92
C GLU A 505 -14.95 2.17 28.46
N LEU A 506 -14.30 1.91 27.33
CA LEU A 506 -14.03 0.54 26.87
C LEU A 506 -12.71 0.03 27.45
N SER A 507 -12.47 -1.28 27.37
CA SER A 507 -11.21 -1.92 27.82
C SER A 507 -9.94 -1.43 27.11
N CYS A 508 -10.07 -0.62 26.06
CA CYS A 508 -9.00 0.10 25.39
C CYS A 508 -8.82 1.56 25.88
N CYS A 509 -9.46 1.93 26.99
CA CYS A 509 -9.42 3.26 27.64
C CYS A 509 -9.94 4.44 26.81
N HIS A 510 -10.76 4.16 25.78
CA HIS A 510 -11.46 5.20 25.02
C HIS A 510 -12.86 5.44 25.58
N LEU A 511 -13.27 6.72 25.62
CA LEU A 511 -14.56 7.17 26.14
C LEU A 511 -15.54 7.47 24.99
N TYR A 512 -16.78 6.99 25.12
CA TYR A 512 -17.85 7.22 24.15
C TYR A 512 -19.17 7.53 24.85
N HIS A 513 -20.07 8.29 24.22
CA HIS A 513 -21.46 8.35 24.69
C HIS A 513 -22.10 6.95 24.59
N PRO A 514 -22.76 6.44 25.66
CA PRO A 514 -23.35 5.11 25.70
C PRO A 514 -24.23 4.81 24.49
N MET A 515 -25.07 5.75 24.06
CA MET A 515 -25.96 5.54 22.91
C MET A 515 -25.20 5.32 21.60
N CYS A 516 -24.11 6.04 21.36
CA CYS A 516 -23.34 5.94 20.12
C CYS A 516 -22.57 4.61 20.04
N ILE A 517 -21.97 4.20 21.16
CA ILE A 517 -21.23 2.94 21.21
C ILE A 517 -22.17 1.73 21.24
N ASP A 518 -23.31 1.83 21.89
CA ASP A 518 -24.29 0.73 21.96
C ASP A 518 -24.96 0.48 20.61
N GLU A 519 -25.27 1.54 19.84
CA GLU A 519 -25.77 1.39 18.47
C GLU A 519 -24.73 0.77 17.53
N TRP A 520 -23.46 1.17 17.67
CA TRP A 520 -22.36 0.57 16.89
C TRP A 520 -22.14 -0.89 17.27
N LEU A 521 -22.15 -1.23 18.56
CA LEU A 521 -22.02 -2.61 19.04
C LEU A 521 -23.19 -3.46 18.56
N ALA A 522 -24.42 -2.95 18.61
CA ALA A 522 -25.61 -3.65 18.12
C ALA A 522 -25.54 -3.98 16.62
N LYS A 523 -25.06 -3.05 15.79
CA LYS A 523 -24.91 -3.25 14.33
C LYS A 523 -23.77 -4.20 13.96
N ASN A 524 -22.80 -4.41 14.84
CA ASN A 524 -21.61 -5.22 14.57
C ASN A 524 -21.58 -6.58 15.31
N GLN A 525 -22.69 -7.00 15.94
CA GLN A 525 -22.75 -8.27 16.71
C GLN A 525 -22.64 -9.57 15.88
N VAL A 526 -22.59 -9.51 14.54
CA VAL A 526 -22.48 -10.72 13.69
C VAL A 526 -21.01 -11.11 13.40
N ARG A 527 -20.01 -10.35 13.86
CA ARG A 527 -18.59 -10.74 13.80
C ARG A 527 -18.11 -11.33 15.13
N HIS A 528 -18.32 -12.64 15.28
CA HIS A 528 -17.70 -13.62 16.20
C HIS A 528 -17.46 -13.33 17.72
N HIS A 529 -18.08 -14.19 18.53
CA HIS A 529 -17.53 -14.95 19.69
C HIS A 529 -16.71 -14.29 20.83
N ILE A 530 -16.68 -12.96 20.97
CA ILE A 530 -16.08 -12.29 22.16
C ILE A 530 -17.15 -11.68 23.11
N ALA A 531 -18.43 -11.75 22.76
CA ALA A 531 -19.50 -11.13 23.56
C ALA A 531 -19.77 -11.81 24.93
N LYS A 532 -19.28 -13.03 25.18
CA LYS A 532 -19.55 -13.74 26.45
C LYS A 532 -18.60 -13.35 27.61
N ARG A 533 -17.57 -12.53 27.35
CA ARG A 533 -16.60 -12.09 28.37
C ARG A 533 -16.65 -10.60 28.70
N ILE A 534 -17.35 -9.80 27.90
CA ILE A 534 -17.45 -8.34 28.11
C ILE A 534 -18.62 -7.99 29.06
N ASN A 535 -19.61 -8.87 29.19
CA ASN A 535 -20.83 -8.57 29.95
C ASN A 535 -20.71 -8.70 31.48
N SER A 536 -19.53 -9.06 32.03
CA SER A 536 -19.40 -9.32 33.47
C SER A 536 -18.63 -8.26 34.27
N GLN A 537 -18.07 -7.23 33.64
CA GLN A 537 -17.40 -6.12 34.35
C GLN A 537 -17.45 -4.82 33.54
N LEU A 538 -18.46 -3.99 33.75
CA LEU A 538 -18.47 -2.60 33.29
C LEU A 538 -19.12 -1.74 34.38
N ASP A 539 -18.31 -0.95 35.09
CA ASP A 539 -18.77 0.09 36.01
C ASP A 539 -19.01 1.40 35.25
N VAL A 540 -20.15 2.05 35.53
CA VAL A 540 -20.49 3.37 34.99
C VAL A 540 -19.89 4.43 35.91
N SER A 541 -18.89 5.18 35.45
CA SER A 541 -18.32 6.30 36.21
C SER A 541 -18.90 7.64 35.75
N ILE A 542 -19.45 8.43 36.67
CA ILE A 542 -19.88 9.81 36.45
C ILE A 542 -18.71 10.73 36.83
N VAL A 543 -18.19 11.52 35.88
CA VAL A 543 -17.14 12.51 36.15
C VAL A 543 -17.79 13.82 36.59
N GLN A 544 -17.64 14.20 37.87
CA GLN A 544 -17.94 15.55 38.36
C GLN A 544 -16.67 16.39 38.43
N THR A 545 -16.60 17.47 37.65
CA THR A 545 -15.51 18.43 37.69
C THR A 545 -15.75 19.47 38.79
N GLN A 546 -14.95 19.47 39.86
CA GLN A 546 -14.87 20.60 40.80
C GLN A 546 -13.83 21.63 40.33
N HIS A 547 -14.26 22.88 40.21
CA HIS A 547 -13.37 24.04 40.08
C HIS A 547 -12.70 24.34 41.43
N ALA A 548 -11.36 24.30 41.49
CA ALA A 548 -10.59 24.87 42.60
C ALA A 548 -9.87 26.13 42.11
N GLY A 549 -10.17 27.25 42.77
CA GLY A 549 -9.63 28.58 42.48
C GLY A 549 -8.21 28.80 43.00
N LEU A 550 -7.60 29.83 42.42
CA LEU A 550 -6.28 30.37 42.70
C LEU A 550 -6.14 30.93 44.12
N SER A 551 -5.03 30.58 44.80
CA SER A 551 -4.22 31.50 45.62
C SER A 551 -2.78 30.99 45.66
#